data_AF-A0A2H5FGR4-F1
#
_entry.id   AF-A0A2H5FGR4-F1
#
_cell.length_a   1.000
_cell.length_b   1.000
_cell.length_c   1.000
_cell.angle_alpha   90.00
_cell.angle_beta   90.00
_cell.angle_gamma   90.00
#
_symmetry.space_group_name_H-M   'P 1'
#
loop_
_entity.id
_entity.type
_entity.pdbx_description
1 polymer ?
#
loop_
_entity_poly.entity_id
_entity_poly.type
_entity_poly.pdbx_seq_one_letter_code
_entity_poly.pdbx_strand_id
1 'polypeptide(L)'
;MAQQGGQQQGSDNSMAPIWIMVLVFITGFMIWKTGHKYIVIFVFQVNIWQAKLVNLFVHNEQLSNLIYLMQTVDPNAVDWGQLMATTQEVGDFMRYPVVVVLLTLAVVLYRSNITLKFRKVYNMKKLCEQEQLNWPAIMPIVKEDLVAQDVNKGPWAMAMTPMEFARKYNLLKKEDALLDSPVPGQEMTAGIRRGDAKRVFTLQLGPYWDGFEHCSPQAYALAAVFIARINRDRDAANNILATIDRTYVAGKPDFFVARPVIEKYKNTELVQEVTAKHAYTLTVIASLLEKARLDGVVPASEFLWLKPVDRRLWYMLNCVGRQTPYAEVAGAFAHWKAEKEMGRRSLVPMIDEAIKALEVAIKEVKLTPRQMEELEP
;
A
#
# COMPACT_ATOMS: atom_id res chain seq x y z
N MET A 1 31.80 -4.62 -76.56
CA MET A 1 32.73 -5.76 -76.43
C MET A 1 32.45 -6.37 -75.07
N ALA A 2 31.64 -7.43 -75.01
CA ALA A 2 32.12 -8.81 -74.80
C ALA A 2 32.86 -8.91 -73.44
N GLN A 3 32.36 -9.60 -72.43
CA GLN A 3 32.26 -11.06 -72.40
C GLN A 3 31.34 -11.56 -71.27
N GLN A 4 30.43 -12.47 -71.66
CA GLN A 4 30.09 -13.74 -71.00
C GLN A 4 30.16 -13.78 -69.45
N GLY A 5 29.05 -13.94 -68.74
CA GLY A 5 28.18 -15.10 -68.91
C GLY A 5 28.83 -16.37 -68.35
N GLY A 6 29.43 -16.30 -67.17
CA GLY A 6 29.88 -17.48 -66.44
C GLY A 6 28.69 -18.14 -65.76
N GLN A 7 28.10 -19.13 -66.44
CA GLN A 7 27.23 -20.13 -65.82
C GLN A 7 27.98 -20.68 -64.60
N GLN A 8 27.48 -20.36 -63.41
CA GLN A 8 27.83 -21.06 -62.20
C GLN A 8 27.28 -22.47 -62.37
N GLN A 9 28.16 -23.36 -62.83
CA GLN A 9 27.92 -24.78 -62.92
C GLN A 9 27.67 -25.24 -61.49
N GLY A 10 26.40 -25.26 -61.11
CA GLY A 10 25.95 -25.86 -59.87
C GLY A 10 26.43 -27.30 -59.90
N SER A 11 27.54 -27.57 -59.22
CA SER A 11 27.92 -28.92 -58.84
C SER A 11 26.66 -29.56 -58.28
N ASP A 12 26.19 -30.60 -58.96
CA ASP A 12 25.03 -31.41 -58.61
C ASP A 12 25.25 -32.04 -57.23
N ASN A 13 25.14 -31.22 -56.18
CA ASN A 13 25.23 -31.61 -54.79
C ASN A 13 23.91 -32.22 -54.31
N SER A 14 22.94 -32.44 -55.21
CA SER A 14 21.71 -33.18 -54.92
C SER A 14 22.02 -34.60 -54.44
N MET A 15 23.14 -35.20 -54.89
CA MET A 15 23.60 -36.53 -54.49
C MET A 15 24.53 -36.52 -53.25
N ALA A 16 24.99 -35.37 -52.77
CA ALA A 16 25.89 -35.30 -51.61
C ALA A 16 25.25 -35.80 -50.30
N PRO A 17 23.98 -35.49 -49.96
CA PRO A 17 23.29 -36.09 -48.81
C PRO A 17 23.18 -37.62 -48.92
N ILE A 18 23.04 -38.13 -50.15
CA ILE A 18 22.92 -39.57 -50.41
C ILE A 18 24.27 -40.26 -50.17
N TRP A 19 25.38 -39.70 -50.66
CA TRP A 19 26.71 -40.25 -50.40
C TRP A 19 27.10 -40.20 -48.92
N ILE A 20 26.75 -39.12 -48.21
CA ILE A 20 26.96 -39.02 -46.76
C ILE A 20 26.13 -40.08 -46.03
N MET A 21 24.86 -40.26 -46.42
CA MET A 21 23.98 -41.28 -45.83
C MET A 21 24.52 -42.69 -46.06
N VAL A 22 24.96 -43.02 -47.29
CA VAL A 22 25.58 -44.30 -47.62
C VAL A 22 26.86 -44.52 -46.82
N LEU A 23 27.71 -43.49 -46.67
CA LEU A 23 28.93 -43.58 -45.87
C LEU A 23 28.61 -43.82 -44.38
N VAL A 24 27.56 -43.18 -43.84
CA VAL A 24 27.09 -43.42 -42.46
C VAL A 24 26.57 -44.85 -42.29
N PHE A 25 25.85 -45.40 -43.26
CA PHE A 25 25.38 -46.79 -43.20
C PHE A 25 26.52 -47.80 -43.30
N ILE A 26 27.47 -47.59 -44.21
CA ILE A 26 28.63 -48.47 -44.37
C ILE A 26 29.53 -48.40 -43.13
N THR A 27 29.78 -47.21 -42.59
CA THR A 27 30.58 -47.04 -41.36
C THR A 27 29.86 -47.64 -40.16
N GLY A 28 28.55 -47.42 -40.01
CA GLY A 28 27.72 -48.05 -38.98
C GLY A 28 27.74 -49.58 -39.06
N PHE A 29 27.66 -50.14 -40.27
CA PHE A 29 27.75 -51.58 -40.49
C PHE A 29 29.16 -52.13 -40.19
N MET A 30 30.22 -51.41 -40.56
CA MET A 30 31.58 -51.81 -40.22
C MET A 30 31.84 -51.76 -38.71
N ILE A 31 31.35 -50.72 -38.02
CA ILE A 31 31.41 -50.59 -36.56
C ILE A 31 30.63 -51.75 -35.89
N TRP A 32 29.45 -52.08 -36.40
CA TRP A 32 28.69 -53.24 -35.94
C TRP A 32 29.47 -54.54 -36.13
N LYS A 33 30.04 -54.78 -37.32
CA LYS A 33 30.78 -56.01 -37.62
C LYS A 33 32.07 -56.17 -36.81
N THR A 34 32.79 -55.08 -36.55
CA THR A 34 34.08 -55.10 -35.82
C THR A 34 33.93 -54.98 -34.31
N GLY A 35 32.90 -54.26 -33.85
CA GLY A 35 32.64 -53.93 -32.46
C GLY A 35 31.44 -54.63 -31.84
N HIS A 36 30.78 -55.55 -32.56
CA HIS A 36 29.54 -56.25 -32.14
C HIS A 36 29.55 -56.63 -30.65
N LYS A 37 30.58 -57.40 -30.25
CA LYS A 37 30.74 -57.91 -28.91
C LYS A 37 30.76 -56.80 -27.85
N TYR A 38 31.50 -55.72 -28.11
CA TYR A 38 31.64 -54.61 -27.17
C TYR A 38 30.36 -53.78 -27.08
N ILE A 39 29.66 -53.60 -28.21
CA ILE A 39 28.39 -52.87 -28.27
C ILE A 39 27.31 -53.65 -27.51
N VAL A 40 27.19 -54.96 -27.73
CA VAL A 40 26.20 -55.81 -27.04
C VAL A 40 26.46 -55.84 -25.53
N ILE A 41 27.72 -56.02 -25.11
CA ILE A 41 28.08 -55.98 -23.67
C ILE A 41 27.70 -54.63 -23.05
N PHE A 42 28.03 -53.53 -23.73
CA PHE A 42 27.74 -52.19 -23.22
C PHE A 42 26.23 -51.93 -23.10
N VAL A 43 25.45 -52.27 -24.14
CA VAL A 43 23.99 -52.12 -24.13
C VAL A 43 23.34 -53.01 -23.07
N PHE A 44 23.75 -54.26 -22.96
CA PHE A 44 23.27 -55.16 -21.91
C PHE A 44 23.67 -54.68 -20.51
N GLN A 45 24.88 -54.13 -20.32
CA GLN A 45 25.28 -53.58 -19.01
C GLN A 45 24.39 -52.41 -18.59
N VAL A 46 24.09 -51.49 -19.51
CA VAL A 46 23.17 -50.36 -19.29
C VAL A 46 21.75 -50.87 -19.00
N ASN A 47 21.25 -51.81 -19.80
CA ASN A 47 19.91 -52.38 -19.61
C ASN A 47 19.80 -53.19 -18.32
N ILE A 48 20.82 -53.95 -17.93
CA ILE A 48 20.87 -54.66 -16.65
C ILE A 48 20.83 -53.67 -15.49
N TRP A 49 21.56 -52.56 -15.57
CA TRP A 49 21.53 -51.53 -14.53
C TRP A 49 20.14 -50.89 -14.40
N GLN A 50 19.53 -50.53 -15.53
CA GLN A 50 18.16 -50.01 -15.58
C GLN A 50 17.14 -51.01 -15.03
N ALA A 51 17.21 -52.27 -15.49
CA ALA A 51 16.33 -53.34 -15.06
C ALA A 51 16.50 -53.68 -13.57
N LYS A 52 17.72 -53.70 -13.04
CA LYS A 52 17.97 -53.88 -11.59
C LYS A 52 17.36 -52.76 -10.76
N LEU A 53 17.46 -51.51 -11.23
CA LEU A 53 16.87 -50.36 -10.57
C LEU A 53 15.34 -50.50 -10.51
N VAL A 54 14.70 -50.89 -11.61
CA VAL A 54 13.23 -51.09 -11.64
C VAL A 54 12.79 -52.32 -10.85
N ASN A 55 13.55 -53.41 -10.91
CA ASN A 55 13.22 -54.65 -10.21
C ASN A 55 13.25 -54.48 -8.68
N LEU A 56 14.06 -53.56 -8.15
CA LEU A 56 14.06 -53.20 -6.73
C LEU A 56 12.69 -52.68 -6.26
N PHE A 57 11.91 -52.06 -7.16
CA PHE A 57 10.60 -51.49 -6.82
C PHE A 57 9.43 -52.37 -7.28
N VAL A 58 9.52 -53.04 -8.42
CA VAL A 58 8.38 -53.74 -9.05
C VAL A 58 8.40 -55.26 -8.78
N HIS A 59 9.54 -55.85 -8.40
CA HIS A 59 9.70 -57.28 -8.08
C HIS A 59 8.98 -58.22 -9.08
N ASN A 60 9.19 -58.00 -10.38
CA ASN A 60 8.54 -58.78 -11.43
C ASN A 60 9.43 -59.94 -11.86
N GLU A 61 8.85 -61.14 -11.94
CA GLU A 61 9.53 -62.36 -12.40
C GLU A 61 10.02 -62.23 -13.84
N GLN A 62 9.26 -61.54 -14.71
CA GLN A 62 9.64 -61.33 -16.12
C GLN A 62 10.92 -60.49 -16.25
N LEU A 63 11.02 -59.42 -15.46
CA LEU A 63 12.20 -58.56 -15.46
C LEU A 63 13.42 -59.27 -14.85
N SER A 64 13.20 -60.11 -13.85
CA SER A 64 14.25 -60.95 -13.23
C SER A 64 14.80 -61.98 -14.22
N ASN A 65 13.93 -62.59 -15.02
CA ASN A 65 14.32 -63.52 -16.09
C ASN A 65 15.07 -62.80 -17.22
N LEU A 66 14.67 -61.59 -17.59
CA LEU A 66 15.40 -60.76 -18.57
C LEU A 66 16.79 -60.35 -18.06
N ILE A 67 16.91 -60.01 -16.77
CA ILE A 67 18.20 -59.73 -16.13
C ILE A 67 19.11 -60.95 -16.15
N TYR A 68 18.57 -62.14 -15.88
CA TYR A 68 19.31 -63.40 -15.93
C TYR A 68 19.77 -63.70 -17.36
N LEU A 69 18.86 -63.61 -18.34
CA LEU A 69 19.15 -63.83 -19.75
C LEU A 69 20.24 -62.89 -20.27
N MET A 70 20.19 -61.59 -19.93
CA MET A 70 21.24 -60.63 -20.30
C MET A 70 22.59 -60.90 -19.61
N GLN A 71 22.62 -61.60 -18.47
CA GLN A 71 23.85 -61.95 -17.74
C GLN A 71 24.49 -63.26 -18.19
N THR A 72 23.71 -64.20 -18.72
CA THR A 72 24.17 -65.56 -19.04
C THR A 72 24.35 -65.85 -20.53
N VAL A 73 23.78 -65.03 -21.40
CA VAL A 73 23.90 -65.22 -22.86
C VAL A 73 25.28 -64.77 -23.36
N ASP A 74 25.91 -65.58 -24.21
CA ASP A 74 27.19 -65.24 -24.86
C ASP A 74 27.00 -64.02 -25.79
N PRO A 75 27.70 -62.89 -25.54
CA PRO A 75 27.57 -61.66 -26.34
C PRO A 75 27.89 -61.83 -27.83
N ASN A 76 28.57 -62.91 -28.22
CA ASN A 76 28.87 -63.19 -29.63
C ASN A 76 27.71 -63.85 -30.39
N ALA A 77 26.76 -64.49 -29.69
CA ALA A 77 25.67 -65.26 -30.28
C ALA A 77 24.34 -64.49 -30.35
N VAL A 78 24.30 -63.26 -29.84
CA VAL A 78 23.11 -62.42 -29.80
C VAL A 78 22.85 -61.82 -31.18
N ASP A 79 21.68 -62.10 -31.76
CA ASP A 79 21.23 -61.44 -32.99
C ASP A 79 20.66 -60.04 -32.71
N TRP A 80 20.70 -59.15 -33.72
CA TRP A 80 20.18 -57.79 -33.60
C TRP A 80 18.70 -57.76 -33.18
N GLY A 81 17.89 -58.70 -33.69
CA GLY A 81 16.48 -58.82 -33.31
C GLY A 81 16.31 -59.14 -31.82
N GLN A 82 17.15 -60.01 -31.27
CA GLN A 82 17.12 -60.40 -29.86
C GLN A 82 17.61 -59.27 -28.94
N LEU A 83 18.67 -58.55 -29.36
CA LEU A 83 19.15 -57.36 -28.65
C LEU A 83 18.06 -56.28 -28.56
N MET A 84 17.39 -56.00 -29.68
CA MET A 84 16.35 -54.98 -29.75
C MET A 84 15.12 -55.39 -28.94
N ALA A 85 14.63 -56.62 -29.05
CA ALA A 85 13.48 -57.11 -28.30
C ALA A 85 13.73 -57.04 -26.78
N THR A 86 14.89 -57.51 -26.32
CA THR A 86 15.27 -57.45 -24.90
C THR A 86 15.36 -56.00 -24.39
N THR A 87 15.89 -55.09 -25.23
CA THR A 87 16.00 -53.67 -24.89
C THR A 87 14.63 -52.98 -24.86
N GLN A 88 13.72 -53.33 -25.77
CA GLN A 88 12.35 -52.81 -25.80
C GLN A 88 11.57 -53.23 -24.55
N GLU A 89 11.66 -54.50 -24.16
CA GLU A 89 10.98 -55.01 -22.96
C GLU A 89 11.49 -54.31 -21.69
N VAL A 90 12.82 -54.12 -21.53
CA VAL A 90 13.38 -53.34 -20.42
C VAL A 90 12.93 -51.87 -20.48
N GLY A 91 12.85 -51.30 -21.68
CA GLY A 91 12.38 -49.94 -21.94
C GLY A 91 10.94 -49.69 -21.51
N ASP A 92 10.03 -50.65 -21.75
CA ASP A 92 8.63 -50.57 -21.35
C ASP A 92 8.47 -50.48 -19.83
N PHE A 93 9.30 -51.22 -19.08
CA PHE A 93 9.33 -51.12 -17.62
C PHE A 93 9.97 -49.81 -17.14
N MET A 94 11.01 -49.32 -17.82
CA MET A 94 11.67 -48.04 -17.51
C MET A 94 10.79 -46.81 -17.81
N ARG A 95 9.76 -46.93 -18.66
CA ARG A 95 8.84 -45.84 -18.99
C ARG A 95 8.11 -45.30 -17.76
N TYR A 96 7.62 -46.15 -16.88
CA TYR A 96 6.84 -45.75 -15.71
C TYR A 96 7.60 -44.84 -14.73
N PRO A 97 8.81 -45.17 -14.26
CA PRO A 97 9.57 -44.29 -13.38
C PRO A 97 9.96 -42.98 -14.07
N VAL A 98 10.29 -42.99 -15.36
CA VAL A 98 10.57 -41.76 -16.11
C VAL A 98 9.34 -40.86 -16.19
N VAL A 99 8.15 -41.42 -16.44
CA VAL A 99 6.90 -40.66 -16.42
C VAL A 99 6.63 -40.06 -15.04
N VAL A 100 6.90 -40.78 -13.95
CA VAL A 100 6.79 -40.25 -12.59
C VAL A 100 7.74 -39.08 -12.35
N VAL A 101 9.00 -39.19 -12.79
CA VAL A 101 9.98 -38.09 -12.69
C VAL A 101 9.53 -36.88 -13.52
N LEU A 102 9.03 -37.08 -14.74
CA LEU A 102 8.53 -36.00 -15.58
C LEU A 102 7.27 -35.34 -14.99
N LEU A 103 6.36 -36.12 -14.41
CA LEU A 103 5.17 -35.59 -13.73
C LEU A 103 5.54 -34.79 -12.47
N THR A 104 6.50 -35.28 -11.66
CA THR A 104 6.98 -34.53 -10.49
C THR A 104 7.64 -33.22 -10.91
N LEU A 105 8.49 -33.24 -11.95
CA LEU A 105 9.07 -32.02 -12.53
C LEU A 105 8.01 -31.08 -13.09
N ALA A 106 6.97 -31.58 -13.76
CA ALA A 106 5.86 -30.78 -14.26
C ALA A 106 5.08 -30.08 -13.12
N VAL A 107 4.81 -30.80 -12.02
CA VAL A 107 4.16 -30.24 -10.82
C VAL A 107 5.04 -29.18 -10.16
N VAL A 108 6.36 -29.45 -10.04
CA VAL A 108 7.32 -28.50 -9.48
C VAL A 108 7.41 -27.24 -10.33
N LEU A 109 7.46 -27.36 -11.66
CA LEU A 109 7.48 -26.22 -12.58
C LEU A 109 6.18 -25.42 -12.52
N TYR A 110 5.03 -26.08 -12.47
CA TYR A 110 3.74 -25.41 -12.35
C TYR A 110 3.62 -24.59 -11.06
N ARG A 111 4.07 -25.15 -9.91
CA ARG A 111 4.06 -24.45 -8.62
C ARG A 111 5.16 -23.40 -8.49
N SER A 112 6.31 -23.61 -9.12
CA SER A 112 7.46 -22.70 -9.06
C SER A 112 7.38 -21.56 -10.08
N ASN A 113 6.36 -21.51 -10.94
CA ASN A 113 6.26 -20.47 -11.95
C ASN A 113 6.02 -19.09 -11.31
N ILE A 114 7.11 -18.34 -11.13
CA ILE A 114 7.17 -17.00 -10.55
C ILE A 114 6.25 -16.03 -11.31
N THR A 115 6.06 -16.24 -12.62
CA THR A 115 5.21 -15.36 -13.45
C THR A 115 3.72 -15.47 -13.11
N LEU A 116 3.25 -16.64 -12.63
CA LEU A 116 1.87 -16.81 -12.15
C LEU A 116 1.69 -16.26 -10.72
N LYS A 117 2.74 -16.32 -9.88
CA LYS A 117 2.69 -15.84 -8.49
C LYS A 117 2.41 -14.35 -8.36
N PHE A 118 2.83 -13.53 -9.34
CA PHE A 118 2.64 -12.08 -9.35
C PHE A 118 1.44 -11.60 -10.20
N ARG A 119 0.76 -12.49 -10.93
CA ARG A 119 -0.49 -12.17 -11.66
C ARG A 119 -1.70 -12.50 -10.79
N LYS A 120 -1.96 -11.67 -9.78
CA LYS A 120 -3.18 -11.75 -8.97
C LYS A 120 -4.16 -10.64 -9.38
N VAL A 121 -5.43 -10.99 -9.50
CA VAL A 121 -6.51 -10.01 -9.67
C VAL A 121 -6.97 -9.56 -8.29
N TYR A 122 -6.80 -8.27 -7.99
CA TYR A 122 -7.24 -7.68 -6.73
C TYR A 122 -8.58 -6.96 -6.90
N ASN A 123 -9.36 -6.93 -5.83
CA ASN A 123 -10.43 -5.95 -5.65
C ASN A 123 -9.92 -4.84 -4.71
N MET A 124 -10.67 -3.73 -4.59
CA MET A 124 -10.27 -2.59 -3.74
C MET A 124 -9.89 -3.04 -2.32
N LYS A 125 -10.71 -3.89 -1.69
CA LYS A 125 -10.49 -4.38 -0.33
C LYS A 125 -9.21 -5.24 -0.19
N LYS A 126 -9.03 -6.25 -1.05
CA LYS A 126 -7.85 -7.13 -1.04
C LYS A 126 -6.55 -6.36 -1.31
N LEU A 127 -6.61 -5.33 -2.16
CA LEU A 127 -5.45 -4.48 -2.41
C LEU A 127 -5.10 -3.65 -1.16
N CYS A 128 -6.09 -3.01 -0.54
CA CYS A 128 -5.88 -2.27 0.71
C CYS A 128 -5.37 -3.17 1.85
N GLU A 129 -5.92 -4.37 2.00
CA GLU A 129 -5.49 -5.36 3.00
C GLU A 129 -4.04 -5.85 2.77
N GLN A 130 -3.58 -5.90 1.53
CA GLN A 130 -2.19 -6.24 1.24
C GLN A 130 -1.25 -5.06 1.49
N GLU A 131 -1.62 -3.88 0.99
CA GLU A 131 -0.77 -2.69 1.01
C GLU A 131 -0.70 -2.02 2.38
N GLN A 132 -1.60 -2.35 3.33
CA GLN A 132 -1.56 -1.80 4.69
C GLN A 132 -0.22 -2.07 5.41
N LEU A 133 0.50 -3.13 5.04
CA LEU A 133 1.82 -3.45 5.61
C LEU A 133 2.91 -2.50 5.11
N ASN A 134 2.82 -2.08 3.84
CA ASN A 134 3.72 -1.11 3.24
C ASN A 134 3.38 0.32 3.65
N TRP A 135 2.08 0.61 3.82
CA TRP A 135 1.56 1.93 4.15
C TRP A 135 0.73 1.87 5.43
N PRO A 136 1.35 2.02 6.61
CA PRO A 136 0.63 1.96 7.89
C PRO A 136 -0.51 2.98 8.01
N ALA A 137 -0.41 4.13 7.33
CA ALA A 137 -1.39 5.20 7.35
C ALA A 137 -2.83 4.79 6.95
N ILE A 138 -3.00 3.73 6.15
CA ILE A 138 -4.34 3.22 5.77
C ILE A 138 -4.91 2.21 6.76
N MET A 139 -4.10 1.69 7.68
CA MET A 139 -4.50 0.69 8.66
C MET A 139 -5.78 1.04 9.46
N PRO A 140 -6.00 2.30 9.91
CA PRO A 140 -7.20 2.66 10.66
C PRO A 140 -8.52 2.46 9.90
N ILE A 141 -8.49 2.47 8.57
CA ILE A 141 -9.70 2.43 7.74
C ILE A 141 -9.93 1.11 7.02
N VAL A 142 -8.91 0.26 6.90
CA VAL A 142 -9.00 -1.02 6.15
C VAL A 142 -10.10 -1.95 6.70
N LYS A 143 -10.39 -1.89 8.00
CA LYS A 143 -11.42 -2.72 8.65
C LYS A 143 -12.83 -2.13 8.58
N GLU A 144 -12.96 -0.84 8.29
CA GLU A 144 -14.24 -0.12 8.30
C GLU A 144 -14.89 -0.15 6.91
N ASP A 145 -16.22 -0.25 6.87
CA ASP A 145 -16.99 0.01 5.65
C ASP A 145 -17.66 1.39 5.76
N LEU A 146 -16.93 2.42 5.33
CA LEU A 146 -17.42 3.80 5.34
C LEU A 146 -18.46 4.08 4.26
N VAL A 147 -18.52 3.28 3.20
CA VAL A 147 -19.43 3.54 2.07
C VAL A 147 -20.88 3.27 2.47
N ALA A 148 -21.09 2.29 3.35
CA ALA A 148 -22.41 1.96 3.89
C ALA A 148 -22.89 2.92 5.00
N GLN A 149 -22.01 3.77 5.54
CA GLN A 149 -22.33 4.63 6.68
C GLN A 149 -22.92 5.99 6.25
N ASP A 150 -23.77 6.57 7.10
CA ASP A 150 -24.28 7.92 6.92
C ASP A 150 -23.15 8.94 7.10
N VAL A 151 -23.03 9.82 6.12
CA VAL A 151 -21.95 10.80 5.98
C VAL A 151 -21.88 11.80 7.15
N ASN A 152 -23.02 12.08 7.79
CA ASN A 152 -23.12 13.07 8.87
C ASN A 152 -23.07 12.45 10.27
N LYS A 153 -22.94 11.13 10.39
CA LYS A 153 -22.99 10.40 11.67
C LYS A 153 -21.71 9.62 11.95
N GLY A 154 -21.50 9.32 13.23
CA GLY A 154 -20.38 8.51 13.68
C GLY A 154 -19.05 9.27 13.77
N PRO A 155 -17.96 8.56 14.11
CA PRO A 155 -16.64 9.16 14.32
C PRO A 155 -16.02 9.72 13.03
N TRP A 156 -16.38 9.14 11.88
CA TRP A 156 -15.87 9.53 10.56
C TRP A 156 -16.70 10.61 9.87
N ALA A 157 -17.74 11.13 10.51
CA ALA A 157 -18.65 12.14 9.93
C ALA A 157 -17.90 13.31 9.25
N MET A 158 -18.42 13.80 8.13
CA MET A 158 -17.87 14.94 7.41
C MET A 158 -17.83 16.21 8.26
N ALA A 159 -17.00 17.18 7.86
CA ALA A 159 -16.98 18.49 8.50
C ALA A 159 -18.32 19.19 8.26
N MET A 160 -18.85 19.85 9.29
CA MET A 160 -20.11 20.58 9.15
C MET A 160 -19.94 21.79 8.23
N THR A 161 -20.92 22.03 7.39
CA THR A 161 -21.03 23.29 6.64
C THR A 161 -21.27 24.47 7.60
N PRO A 162 -20.99 25.72 7.19
CA PRO A 162 -21.27 26.90 8.01
C PRO A 162 -22.73 26.99 8.46
N MET A 163 -23.67 26.62 7.60
CA MET A 163 -25.11 26.62 7.90
C MET A 163 -25.49 25.52 8.91
N GLU A 164 -25.00 24.29 8.72
CA GLU A 164 -25.23 23.19 9.68
C GLU A 164 -24.60 23.49 11.04
N PHE A 165 -23.40 24.08 11.04
CA PHE A 165 -22.73 24.53 12.25
C PHE A 165 -23.57 25.59 12.98
N ALA A 166 -24.05 26.60 12.27
CA ALA A 166 -24.88 27.65 12.85
C ALA A 166 -26.21 27.11 13.40
N ARG A 167 -26.84 26.15 12.71
CA ARG A 167 -28.05 25.46 13.20
C ARG A 167 -27.76 24.64 14.45
N LYS A 168 -26.69 23.84 14.46
CA LYS A 168 -26.33 22.98 15.60
C LYS A 168 -26.11 23.76 16.89
N TYR A 169 -25.56 24.97 16.78
CA TYR A 169 -25.26 25.83 17.93
C TYR A 169 -26.30 26.96 18.12
N ASN A 170 -27.43 26.92 17.42
CA ASN A 170 -28.51 27.92 17.49
C ASN A 170 -28.01 29.38 17.33
N LEU A 171 -27.12 29.60 16.37
CA LEU A 171 -26.47 30.89 16.13
C LEU A 171 -27.24 31.79 15.16
N LEU A 172 -28.25 31.24 14.47
CA LEU A 172 -29.04 31.97 13.49
C LEU A 172 -30.05 32.88 14.18
N LYS A 173 -30.27 34.06 13.60
CA LYS A 173 -31.35 34.97 13.99
C LYS A 173 -31.99 35.66 12.77
N LYS A 174 -33.18 36.22 12.93
CA LYS A 174 -33.74 37.15 11.94
C LYS A 174 -32.87 38.41 11.88
N GLU A 175 -32.63 38.91 10.67
CA GLU A 175 -31.82 40.11 10.46
C GLU A 175 -32.75 41.33 10.30
N ASP A 176 -33.00 42.03 11.40
CA ASP A 176 -33.89 43.21 11.44
C ASP A 176 -33.46 44.30 10.44
N ALA A 177 -32.15 44.46 10.21
CA ALA A 177 -31.62 45.44 9.26
C ALA A 177 -32.03 45.16 7.79
N LEU A 178 -32.21 43.89 7.41
CA LEU A 178 -32.70 43.50 6.09
C LEU A 178 -34.23 43.57 5.99
N LEU A 179 -34.93 43.47 7.12
CA LEU A 179 -36.37 43.72 7.21
C LEU A 179 -36.67 45.22 7.05
N ASP A 180 -35.89 46.08 7.68
CA ASP A 180 -36.06 47.54 7.65
C ASP A 180 -35.51 48.18 6.37
N SER A 181 -34.48 47.59 5.75
CA SER A 181 -33.87 48.08 4.51
C SER A 181 -33.32 46.91 3.69
N PRO A 182 -34.14 46.28 2.84
CA PRO A 182 -33.72 45.12 2.06
C PRO A 182 -32.64 45.51 1.06
N VAL A 183 -31.47 44.90 1.19
CA VAL A 183 -30.37 45.06 0.22
C VAL A 183 -30.64 44.12 -0.96
N PRO A 184 -30.66 44.63 -2.21
CA PRO A 184 -30.88 43.79 -3.39
C PRO A 184 -29.89 42.62 -3.43
N GLY A 185 -30.41 41.39 -3.50
CA GLY A 185 -29.60 40.16 -3.55
C GLY A 185 -29.32 39.48 -2.20
N GLN A 186 -29.66 40.10 -1.06
CA GLN A 186 -29.56 39.51 0.28
C GLN A 186 -30.93 39.14 0.90
N GLU A 187 -31.97 39.12 0.08
CA GLU A 187 -33.30 38.66 0.47
C GLU A 187 -33.27 37.20 0.95
N MET A 188 -34.04 36.89 1.99
CA MET A 188 -34.17 35.53 2.55
C MET A 188 -32.88 34.95 3.16
N THR A 189 -32.05 35.79 3.78
CA THR A 189 -30.84 35.38 4.50
C THR A 189 -31.01 35.54 6.01
N ALA A 190 -30.26 34.75 6.79
CA ALA A 190 -30.25 34.83 8.25
C ALA A 190 -29.07 35.66 8.76
N GLY A 191 -29.29 36.36 9.88
CA GLY A 191 -28.24 36.99 10.65
C GLY A 191 -27.60 36.04 11.67
N ILE A 192 -26.54 36.50 12.33
CA ILE A 192 -25.83 35.74 13.37
C ILE A 192 -25.94 36.40 14.74
N ARG A 193 -26.18 35.59 15.77
CA ARG A 193 -26.05 35.97 17.17
C ARG A 193 -24.56 36.08 17.54
N ARG A 194 -23.97 37.27 17.35
CA ARG A 194 -22.52 37.53 17.54
C ARG A 194 -22.01 37.14 18.93
N GLY A 195 -22.80 37.39 19.98
CA GLY A 195 -22.46 37.03 21.36
C GLY A 195 -22.31 35.52 21.57
N ASP A 196 -23.26 34.74 21.07
CA ASP A 196 -23.19 33.27 21.13
C ASP A 196 -22.10 32.71 20.22
N ALA A 197 -21.93 33.27 19.02
CA ALA A 197 -20.85 32.88 18.13
C ALA A 197 -19.48 33.10 18.79
N LYS A 198 -19.28 34.23 19.48
CA LYS A 198 -18.07 34.50 20.25
C LYS A 198 -17.83 33.44 21.33
N ARG A 199 -18.87 33.06 22.07
CA ARG A 199 -18.79 32.00 23.09
C ARG A 199 -18.39 30.66 22.46
N VAL A 200 -19.07 30.24 21.40
CA VAL A 200 -18.80 28.96 20.72
C VAL A 200 -17.39 28.91 20.15
N PHE A 201 -16.95 29.97 19.44
CA PHE A 201 -15.60 30.01 18.89
C PHE A 201 -14.52 30.09 19.97
N THR A 202 -14.79 30.75 21.10
CA THR A 202 -13.87 30.73 22.26
C THR A 202 -13.72 29.31 22.82
N LEU A 203 -14.81 28.54 22.93
CA LEU A 203 -14.75 27.15 23.39
C LEU A 203 -13.96 26.24 22.43
N GLN A 204 -13.89 26.58 21.14
CA GLN A 204 -13.09 25.83 20.16
C GLN A 204 -11.57 25.95 20.41
N LEU A 205 -11.07 27.01 21.06
CA LEU A 205 -9.62 27.19 21.24
C LEU A 205 -8.97 26.07 22.06
N GLY A 206 -9.74 25.46 22.97
CA GLY A 206 -9.25 24.40 23.83
C GLY A 206 -8.39 24.93 24.99
N PRO A 207 -7.57 24.06 25.60
CA PRO A 207 -6.75 24.46 26.75
C PRO A 207 -5.59 25.36 26.34
N TYR A 208 -5.13 26.15 27.30
CA TYR A 208 -3.85 26.86 27.20
C TYR A 208 -2.70 25.87 27.09
N TRP A 209 -1.64 26.30 26.41
CA TRP A 209 -0.39 25.58 26.40
C TRP A 209 0.37 25.85 27.71
N ASP A 210 0.64 24.80 28.46
CA ASP A 210 1.42 24.83 29.70
C ASP A 210 2.49 23.73 29.69
N GLY A 211 3.13 23.54 28.54
CA GLY A 211 4.12 22.49 28.31
C GLY A 211 3.55 21.20 27.70
N PHE A 212 4.46 20.35 27.21
CA PHE A 212 4.09 19.12 26.50
C PHE A 212 3.43 18.09 27.43
N GLU A 213 3.90 17.95 28.68
CA GLU A 213 3.39 16.95 29.63
C GLU A 213 1.89 17.11 29.98
N HIS A 214 1.34 18.33 29.82
CA HIS A 214 -0.07 18.61 30.07
C HIS A 214 -0.96 18.49 28.81
N CYS A 215 -0.37 18.17 27.66
CA CYS A 215 -1.13 17.95 26.43
C CYS A 215 -1.88 16.60 26.49
N SER A 216 -2.97 16.49 25.72
CA SER A 216 -3.61 15.19 25.53
C SER A 216 -2.65 14.20 24.86
N PRO A 217 -2.79 12.88 25.08
CA PRO A 217 -1.84 11.89 24.54
C PRO A 217 -1.67 11.95 23.02
N GLN A 218 -2.76 12.17 22.28
CA GLN A 218 -2.72 12.34 20.83
C GLN A 218 -2.01 13.63 20.39
N ALA A 219 -2.19 14.71 21.15
CA ALA A 219 -1.54 15.99 20.91
C ALA A 219 -0.03 15.90 21.20
N TYR A 220 0.35 15.22 22.29
CA TYR A 220 1.73 14.95 22.67
C TYR A 220 2.46 14.14 21.59
N ALA A 221 1.84 13.05 21.12
CA ALA A 221 2.44 12.18 20.12
C ALA A 221 2.67 12.89 18.77
N LEU A 222 1.70 13.68 18.31
CA LEU A 222 1.85 14.44 17.06
C LEU A 222 2.82 15.60 17.21
N ALA A 223 2.85 16.27 18.36
CA ALA A 223 3.87 17.26 18.66
C ALA A 223 5.27 16.64 18.54
N ALA A 224 5.48 15.42 19.04
CA ALA A 224 6.75 14.71 18.94
C ALA A 224 7.15 14.43 17.49
N VAL A 225 6.21 13.97 16.66
CA VAL A 225 6.43 13.77 15.22
C VAL A 225 6.87 15.06 14.56
N PHE A 226 6.16 16.18 14.81
CA PHE A 226 6.49 17.46 14.18
C PHE A 226 7.82 18.01 14.68
N ILE A 227 8.11 17.88 15.98
CA ILE A 227 9.39 18.28 16.57
C ILE A 227 10.55 17.49 15.96
N ALA A 228 10.44 16.17 15.84
CA ALA A 228 11.45 15.35 15.17
C ALA A 228 11.70 15.82 13.73
N ARG A 229 10.65 16.13 12.97
CA ARG A 229 10.75 16.67 11.61
C ARG A 229 11.39 18.05 11.54
N ILE A 230 11.06 18.95 12.46
CA ILE A 230 11.71 20.27 12.59
C ILE A 230 13.22 20.11 12.79
N ASN A 231 13.63 19.12 13.60
CA ASN A 231 15.02 18.79 13.87
C ASN A 231 15.64 17.82 12.84
N ARG A 232 14.95 17.55 11.72
CA ARG A 232 15.38 16.69 10.60
C ARG A 232 15.62 15.21 10.97
N ASP A 233 15.05 14.75 12.08
CA ASP A 233 15.04 13.33 12.49
C ASP A 233 13.80 12.63 11.92
N ARG A 234 13.89 12.22 10.64
CA ARG A 234 12.76 11.60 9.92
C ARG A 234 12.46 10.19 10.41
N ASP A 235 13.48 9.45 10.81
CA ASP A 235 13.34 8.06 11.24
C ASP A 235 12.57 7.97 12.55
N ALA A 236 12.84 8.86 13.51
CA ALA A 236 12.09 8.93 14.75
C ALA A 236 10.61 9.30 14.51
N ALA A 237 10.35 10.27 13.63
CA ALA A 237 8.99 10.66 13.26
C ALA A 237 8.20 9.50 12.62
N ASN A 238 8.80 8.81 11.65
CA ASN A 238 8.18 7.68 10.95
C ASN A 238 7.97 6.50 11.88
N ASN A 239 8.88 6.25 12.83
CA ASN A 239 8.74 5.20 13.83
C ASN A 239 7.53 5.45 14.75
N ILE A 240 7.34 6.69 15.21
CA ILE A 240 6.18 7.07 16.02
C ILE A 240 4.88 6.85 15.23
N LEU A 241 4.80 7.37 14.00
CA LEU A 241 3.60 7.24 13.15
C LEU A 241 3.26 5.76 12.89
N ALA A 242 4.23 4.96 12.43
CA ALA A 242 4.02 3.55 12.12
C ALA A 242 3.65 2.72 13.36
N THR A 243 4.18 3.07 14.54
CA THR A 243 3.85 2.40 15.80
C THR A 243 2.42 2.72 16.22
N ILE A 244 1.99 3.99 16.11
CA ILE A 244 0.62 4.40 16.44
C ILE A 244 -0.38 3.76 15.47
N ASP A 245 -0.10 3.73 14.17
CA ASP A 245 -0.99 3.09 13.18
C ASP A 245 -1.22 1.60 13.49
N ARG A 246 -0.14 0.86 13.79
CA ARG A 246 -0.21 -0.57 14.14
C ARG A 246 -0.96 -0.81 15.45
N THR A 247 -0.66 -0.03 16.48
CA THR A 247 -1.25 -0.18 17.81
C THR A 247 -2.71 0.28 17.85
N TYR A 248 -3.08 1.25 17.02
CA TYR A 248 -4.47 1.65 16.81
C TYR A 248 -5.31 0.48 16.29
N VAL A 249 -4.80 -0.26 15.30
CA VAL A 249 -5.49 -1.46 14.76
C VAL A 249 -5.57 -2.61 15.75
N ALA A 250 -4.61 -2.71 16.68
CA ALA A 250 -4.65 -3.64 17.81
C ALA A 250 -5.66 -3.24 18.91
N GLY A 251 -6.19 -2.01 18.86
CA GLY A 251 -7.29 -1.52 19.70
C GLY A 251 -6.88 -0.47 20.74
N LYS A 252 -5.59 -0.29 21.03
CA LYS A 252 -5.12 0.76 21.94
C LYS A 252 -3.86 1.42 21.36
N PRO A 253 -3.95 2.67 20.86
CA PRO A 253 -2.79 3.37 20.33
C PRO A 253 -1.77 3.64 21.44
N ASP A 254 -0.51 3.30 21.16
CA ASP A 254 0.60 3.55 22.07
C ASP A 254 1.21 4.93 21.79
N PHE A 255 0.86 5.92 22.60
CA PHE A 255 1.42 7.26 22.53
C PHE A 255 2.73 7.40 23.33
N PHE A 256 3.14 6.41 24.13
CA PHE A 256 4.34 6.49 24.96
C PHE A 256 5.62 6.47 24.12
N VAL A 257 5.56 5.90 22.91
CA VAL A 257 6.65 5.90 21.92
C VAL A 257 7.18 7.32 21.61
N ALA A 258 6.36 8.35 21.83
CA ALA A 258 6.71 9.74 21.59
C ALA A 258 7.61 10.38 22.68
N ARG A 259 7.65 9.82 23.89
CA ARG A 259 8.36 10.42 25.04
C ARG A 259 9.85 10.67 24.80
N PRO A 260 10.64 9.70 24.27
CA PRO A 260 12.07 9.91 24.06
C PRO A 260 12.36 11.06 23.09
N VAL A 261 11.50 11.26 22.09
CA VAL A 261 11.64 12.32 21.09
C VAL A 261 11.33 13.69 21.67
N ILE A 262 10.26 13.81 22.46
CA ILE A 262 9.93 15.06 23.17
C ILE A 262 11.08 15.43 24.11
N GLU A 263 11.53 14.53 24.97
CA GLU A 263 12.61 14.82 25.92
C GLU A 263 13.90 15.25 25.22
N LYS A 264 14.22 14.63 24.08
CA LYS A 264 15.41 14.95 23.28
C LYS A 264 15.35 16.35 22.66
N TYR A 265 14.18 16.80 22.20
CA TYR A 265 14.08 17.96 21.31
C TYR A 265 13.23 19.14 21.83
N LYS A 266 12.48 18.98 22.94
CA LYS A 266 11.59 20.03 23.48
C LYS A 266 12.30 21.35 23.79
N ASN A 267 13.59 21.29 24.13
CA ASN A 267 14.41 22.44 24.51
C ASN A 267 15.23 23.02 23.37
N THR A 268 15.03 22.57 22.13
CA THR A 268 15.75 23.13 20.98
C THR A 268 15.21 24.51 20.63
N GLU A 269 16.09 25.40 20.16
CA GLU A 269 15.75 26.79 19.81
C GLU A 269 14.54 26.87 18.86
N LEU A 270 14.52 26.01 17.83
CA LEU A 270 13.45 25.98 16.84
C LEU A 270 12.08 25.67 17.44
N VAL A 271 12.02 24.81 18.46
CA VAL A 271 10.78 24.41 19.15
C VAL A 271 10.38 25.48 20.17
N GLN A 272 11.35 25.98 20.94
CA GLN A 272 11.12 27.05 21.91
C GLN A 272 10.56 28.31 21.25
N GLU A 273 11.08 28.68 20.08
CA GLU A 273 10.58 29.81 19.28
C GLU A 273 9.08 29.67 18.97
N VAL A 274 8.63 28.47 18.59
CA VAL A 274 7.21 28.20 18.31
C VAL A 274 6.39 28.28 19.59
N THR A 275 6.82 27.62 20.66
CA THR A 275 6.08 27.61 21.94
C THR A 275 6.01 28.99 22.60
N ALA A 276 6.99 29.88 22.37
CA ALA A 276 6.98 31.24 22.90
C ALA A 276 5.97 32.15 22.18
N LYS A 277 5.66 31.86 20.92
CA LYS A 277 4.78 32.68 20.06
C LYS A 277 3.31 32.31 20.12
N HIS A 278 2.95 31.21 20.78
CA HIS A 278 1.58 30.69 20.80
C HIS A 278 1.10 30.35 22.22
N ALA A 279 -0.17 30.65 22.52
CA ALA A 279 -0.74 30.53 23.85
C ALA A 279 -1.59 29.26 24.07
N TYR A 280 -2.15 28.67 23.02
CA TYR A 280 -3.06 27.53 23.11
C TYR A 280 -2.44 26.27 22.53
N THR A 281 -2.80 25.10 23.06
CA THR A 281 -2.26 23.82 22.58
C THR A 281 -2.51 23.62 21.09
N LEU A 282 -3.70 23.98 20.59
CA LEU A 282 -4.04 23.89 19.17
C LEU A 282 -3.18 24.81 18.29
N THR A 283 -2.90 26.04 18.74
CA THR A 283 -2.12 27.00 17.96
C THR A 283 -0.62 26.65 17.97
N VAL A 284 -0.11 26.15 19.10
CA VAL A 284 1.25 25.59 19.19
C VAL A 284 1.43 24.42 18.23
N ILE A 285 0.54 23.42 18.26
CA ILE A 285 0.68 22.22 17.42
C ILE A 285 0.49 22.57 15.93
N ALA A 286 -0.41 23.50 15.61
CA ALA A 286 -0.56 24.01 14.24
C ALA A 286 0.73 24.64 13.71
N SER A 287 1.41 25.47 14.51
CA SER A 287 2.71 26.05 14.14
C SER A 287 3.85 25.04 14.11
N LEU A 288 3.82 24.02 14.98
CA LEU A 288 4.77 22.91 14.90
C LEU A 288 4.61 22.15 13.58
N LEU A 289 3.38 21.86 13.15
CA LEU A 289 3.10 21.23 11.85
C LEU A 289 3.54 22.12 10.68
N GLU A 290 3.25 23.42 10.73
CA GLU A 290 3.70 24.37 9.71
C GLU A 290 5.23 24.38 9.58
N LYS A 291 5.95 24.43 10.70
CA LYS A 291 7.42 24.42 10.71
C LYS A 291 8.00 23.07 10.30
N ALA A 292 7.37 21.96 10.69
CA ALA A 292 7.75 20.61 10.26
C ALA A 292 7.64 20.43 8.74
N ARG A 293 6.66 21.09 8.10
CA ARG A 293 6.49 21.05 6.65
C ARG A 293 7.58 21.76 5.85
N LEU A 294 8.46 22.54 6.52
CA LEU A 294 9.63 23.12 5.89
C LEU A 294 10.74 22.08 5.61
N ASP A 295 10.79 20.98 6.38
CA ASP A 295 11.73 19.87 6.12
C ASP A 295 11.25 18.97 4.96
N GLY A 296 9.93 18.80 4.83
CA GLY A 296 9.33 18.01 3.76
C GLY A 296 7.83 17.79 3.97
N VAL A 297 7.22 16.94 3.16
CA VAL A 297 5.78 16.69 3.26
C VAL A 297 5.46 16.00 4.58
N VAL A 298 4.44 16.52 5.28
CA VAL A 298 3.81 15.96 6.49
C VAL A 298 2.30 15.99 6.25
N PRO A 299 1.76 15.01 5.52
CA PRO A 299 0.37 15.00 5.11
C PRO A 299 -0.53 14.52 6.25
N ALA A 300 -1.78 15.02 6.28
CA ALA A 300 -2.75 14.55 7.26
C ALA A 300 -3.14 13.07 7.09
N SER A 301 -2.80 12.46 5.95
CA SER A 301 -3.00 11.05 5.70
C SER A 301 -2.23 10.15 6.68
N GLU A 302 -1.09 10.59 7.20
CA GLU A 302 -0.25 9.79 8.12
C GLU A 302 -0.81 9.69 9.54
N PHE A 303 -1.86 10.43 9.86
CA PHE A 303 -2.50 10.39 11.17
C PHE A 303 -4.02 10.28 11.06
N LEU A 304 -4.50 9.44 10.12
CA LEU A 304 -5.92 9.14 9.95
C LEU A 304 -6.59 8.68 11.24
N TRP A 305 -5.87 7.90 12.06
CA TRP A 305 -6.31 7.45 13.40
C TRP A 305 -6.73 8.60 14.31
N LEU A 306 -6.28 9.83 14.07
CA LEU A 306 -6.62 10.99 14.87
C LEU A 306 -8.09 11.42 14.68
N LYS A 307 -8.66 11.26 13.48
CA LYS A 307 -10.06 11.68 13.20
C LYS A 307 -11.07 11.11 14.20
N PRO A 308 -11.10 9.79 14.47
CA PRO A 308 -12.01 9.21 15.46
C PRO A 308 -11.63 9.52 16.92
N VAL A 309 -10.36 9.83 17.21
CA VAL A 309 -9.87 10.08 18.57
C VAL A 309 -10.09 11.53 19.01
N ASP A 310 -9.75 12.49 18.15
CA ASP A 310 -9.85 13.92 18.41
C ASP A 310 -10.21 14.68 17.13
N ARG A 311 -11.53 14.83 16.92
CA ARG A 311 -12.11 15.53 15.77
C ARG A 311 -11.61 16.98 15.64
N ARG A 312 -11.41 17.66 16.77
CA ARG A 312 -11.02 19.08 16.80
C ARG A 312 -9.56 19.24 16.38
N LEU A 313 -8.66 18.45 16.98
CA LEU A 313 -7.25 18.45 16.60
C LEU A 313 -7.06 18.02 15.13
N TRP A 314 -7.81 16.99 14.69
CA TRP A 314 -7.80 16.55 13.29
C TRP A 314 -8.12 17.69 12.32
N TYR A 315 -9.23 18.40 12.52
CA TYR A 315 -9.59 19.49 11.61
C TYR A 315 -8.66 20.68 11.71
N MET A 316 -8.14 20.99 12.91
CA MET A 316 -7.15 22.05 13.06
C MET A 316 -5.91 21.76 12.20
N LEU A 317 -5.35 20.56 12.29
CA LEU A 317 -4.16 20.17 11.51
C LEU A 317 -4.43 20.09 10.00
N ASN A 318 -5.63 19.67 9.61
CA ASN A 318 -6.06 19.70 8.20
C ASN A 318 -6.28 21.13 7.66
N CYS A 319 -6.47 22.12 8.54
CA CYS A 319 -6.56 23.53 8.13
C CYS A 319 -5.19 24.20 8.00
N VAL A 320 -4.13 23.65 8.57
CA VAL A 320 -2.77 24.19 8.39
C VAL A 320 -2.39 24.12 6.91
N GLY A 321 -2.03 25.26 6.33
CA GLY A 321 -1.74 25.42 4.90
C GLY A 321 -2.94 25.81 4.04
N ARG A 322 -4.16 25.78 4.58
CA ARG A 322 -5.37 26.31 3.91
C ARG A 322 -5.55 27.80 4.23
N GLN A 323 -6.28 28.51 3.37
CA GLN A 323 -6.67 29.90 3.61
C GLN A 323 -8.00 30.01 4.39
N THR A 324 -8.89 29.04 4.21
CA THR A 324 -10.22 29.00 4.84
C THR A 324 -10.36 27.73 5.70
N PRO A 325 -10.62 27.86 7.01
CA PRO A 325 -10.78 26.71 7.89
C PRO A 325 -12.18 26.09 7.80
N TYR A 326 -12.34 24.90 8.38
CA TYR A 326 -13.67 24.35 8.68
C TYR A 326 -14.32 25.14 9.84
N ALA A 327 -15.66 25.28 9.82
CA ALA A 327 -16.40 26.02 10.86
C ALA A 327 -16.15 25.49 12.29
N GLU A 328 -15.87 24.18 12.41
CA GLU A 328 -15.60 23.50 13.68
C GLU A 328 -14.29 23.89 14.37
N VAL A 329 -13.37 24.53 13.64
CA VAL A 329 -12.07 25.00 14.16
C VAL A 329 -11.78 26.44 13.78
N ALA A 330 -12.77 27.18 13.28
CA ALA A 330 -12.60 28.54 12.81
C ALA A 330 -12.12 29.47 13.93
N GLY A 331 -12.56 29.26 15.18
CA GLY A 331 -12.07 30.02 16.33
C GLY A 331 -10.57 29.81 16.58
N ALA A 332 -10.13 28.56 16.68
CA ALA A 332 -8.73 28.23 16.90
C ALA A 332 -7.84 28.69 15.74
N PHE A 333 -8.33 28.58 14.49
CA PHE A 333 -7.61 29.02 13.30
C PHE A 333 -7.48 30.55 13.22
N ALA A 334 -8.56 31.30 13.49
CA ALA A 334 -8.51 32.76 13.55
C ALA A 334 -7.54 33.24 14.63
N HIS A 335 -7.56 32.60 15.80
CA HIS A 335 -6.64 32.92 16.88
C HIS A 335 -5.18 32.62 16.50
N TRP A 336 -4.92 31.48 15.88
CA TRP A 336 -3.59 31.12 15.37
C TRP A 336 -3.05 32.15 14.37
N LYS A 337 -3.89 32.61 13.42
CA LYS A 337 -3.52 33.67 12.49
C LYS A 337 -3.24 35.00 13.20
N ALA A 338 -4.08 35.38 14.17
CA ALA A 338 -3.88 36.60 14.95
C ALA A 338 -2.56 36.58 15.73
N GLU A 339 -2.21 35.47 16.38
CA GLU A 339 -0.91 35.33 17.06
C GLU A 339 0.28 35.49 16.10
N LYS A 340 0.17 34.92 14.89
CA LYS A 340 1.18 35.06 13.84
C LYS A 340 1.33 36.50 13.35
N GLU A 341 0.21 37.19 13.12
CA GLU A 341 0.19 38.59 12.69
C GLU A 341 0.71 39.53 13.79
N MET A 342 0.42 39.24 15.06
CA MET A 342 0.91 40.00 16.20
C MET A 342 2.36 39.70 16.57
N GLY A 343 2.92 38.58 16.10
CA GLY A 343 4.27 38.13 16.44
C GLY A 343 4.48 37.72 17.90
N ARG A 344 3.39 37.48 18.65
CA ARG A 344 3.43 37.12 20.08
C ARG A 344 2.24 36.24 20.46
N ARG A 345 2.41 35.47 21.54
CA ARG A 345 1.31 34.71 22.14
C ARG A 345 0.23 35.63 22.72
N SER A 346 -1.02 35.21 22.64
CA SER A 346 -2.16 35.95 23.22
C SER A 346 -3.08 35.02 24.01
N LEU A 347 -3.20 35.24 25.32
CA LEU A 347 -4.17 34.51 26.13
C LEU A 347 -5.61 34.93 25.81
N VAL A 348 -5.80 36.21 25.44
CA VAL A 348 -7.10 36.76 25.07
C VAL A 348 -7.52 36.15 23.72
N PRO A 349 -8.71 35.51 23.63
CA PRO A 349 -9.22 34.95 22.38
C PRO A 349 -9.40 36.02 21.30
N MET A 350 -8.70 35.82 20.18
CA MET A 350 -8.73 36.70 18.99
C MET A 350 -9.50 36.00 17.88
N ILE A 351 -10.82 35.96 17.99
CA ILE A 351 -11.70 35.13 17.14
C ILE A 351 -12.68 35.93 16.28
N ASP A 352 -12.58 37.26 16.28
CA ASP A 352 -13.56 38.13 15.64
C ASP A 352 -13.64 37.89 14.12
N GLU A 353 -12.52 37.53 13.48
CA GLU A 353 -12.50 37.14 12.07
C GLU A 353 -13.28 35.85 11.79
N ALA A 354 -13.35 34.91 12.73
CA ALA A 354 -14.18 33.72 12.58
C ALA A 354 -15.68 34.06 12.57
N ILE A 355 -16.09 35.05 13.38
CA ILE A 355 -17.47 35.54 13.42
C ILE A 355 -17.82 36.23 12.09
N LYS A 356 -16.96 37.15 11.63
CA LYS A 356 -17.15 37.84 10.35
C LYS A 356 -17.22 36.86 9.18
N ALA A 357 -16.30 35.88 9.14
CA ALA A 357 -16.30 34.86 8.09
C ALA A 357 -17.58 34.00 8.12
N LEU A 358 -18.09 33.68 9.31
CA LEU A 358 -19.36 32.96 9.44
C LEU A 358 -20.54 33.82 8.95
N GLU A 359 -20.57 35.12 9.27
CA GLU A 359 -21.60 36.06 8.80
C GLU A 359 -21.65 36.10 7.27
N VAL A 360 -20.49 36.21 6.62
CA VAL A 360 -20.38 36.17 5.16
C VAL A 360 -20.89 34.84 4.60
N ALA A 361 -20.43 33.71 5.15
CA ALA A 361 -20.81 32.39 4.66
C ALA A 361 -22.31 32.08 4.83
N ILE A 362 -22.98 32.62 5.85
CA ILE A 362 -24.43 32.43 6.05
C ILE A 362 -25.24 33.26 5.06
N LYS A 363 -24.77 34.48 4.74
CA LYS A 363 -25.43 35.35 3.75
C LYS A 363 -25.40 34.80 2.32
N GLU A 364 -24.52 33.85 2.03
CA GLU A 364 -24.49 33.15 0.74
C GLU A 364 -25.59 32.10 0.59
N VAL A 365 -26.22 31.67 1.68
CA VAL A 365 -27.24 30.61 1.68
C VAL A 365 -28.64 31.20 1.80
N LYS A 366 -29.44 31.06 0.73
CA LYS A 366 -30.85 31.44 0.75
C LYS A 366 -31.68 30.42 1.53
N LEU A 367 -32.49 30.92 2.45
CA LEU A 367 -33.40 30.11 3.24
C LEU A 367 -34.78 30.02 2.57
N THR A 368 -35.47 28.91 2.80
CA THR A 368 -36.87 28.76 2.39
C THR A 368 -37.78 29.64 3.28
N PRO A 369 -38.96 30.06 2.80
CA PRO A 369 -39.90 30.86 3.61
C PRO A 369 -40.22 30.24 4.96
N ARG A 370 -40.46 28.93 4.99
CA ARG A 370 -40.68 28.18 6.24
C ARG A 370 -39.50 28.28 7.21
N GLN A 371 -38.27 28.12 6.71
CA GLN A 371 -37.07 28.24 7.55
C GLN A 371 -36.86 29.67 8.05
N MET A 372 -37.27 30.68 7.29
CA MET A 372 -37.23 32.07 7.73
C MET A 372 -38.24 32.34 8.86
N GLU A 373 -39.44 31.77 8.77
CA GLU A 373 -40.45 31.90 9.83
C GLU A 373 -39.99 31.27 11.15
N GLU A 374 -39.33 30.11 11.08
CA GLU A 374 -38.76 29.38 12.22
C GLU A 374 -37.62 30.13 12.93
N LEU A 375 -37.00 31.14 12.31
CA LEU A 375 -35.95 31.92 12.96
C LEU A 375 -36.51 32.79 14.09
N GLU A 376 -35.86 32.73 15.23
CA GLU A 376 -36.11 33.68 16.32
C GLU A 376 -35.36 35.00 16.06
N PRO A 377 -35.85 36.13 16.59
CA PRO A 377 -35.08 37.38 16.60
C PRO A 377 -33.76 37.27 17.39
#